data_AF-A0A4U9HD62-F1
#
_entry.id   AF-A0A4U9HD62-F1
#
_cell.length_a   1.000
_cell.length_b   1.000
_cell.length_c   1.000
_cell.angle_alpha   90.00
_cell.angle_beta   90.00
_cell.angle_gamma   90.00
#
_symmetry.space_group_name_H-M   'P 1'
#
loop_
_entity.id
_entity.type
_entity.pdbx_description
1 polymer ?
#
loop_
_entity_poly.entity_id
_entity_poly.type
_entity_poly.pdbx_seq_one_letter_code
_entity_poly.pdbx_strand_id
1 'polypeptide(L)' 'MWRIGTMGYNARKDCVMTTLSALESVLNHLKFATTQGAALQAAWDHYGSGMRHE' A
#
# COMPACT_ATOMS: atom_id res chain seq x y z
N MET A 1 9.92 -11.75 -11.03
CA MET A 1 9.01 -10.65 -11.41
C MET A 1 7.72 -10.77 -10.59
N TRP A 2 7.26 -9.69 -9.93
CA TRP A 2 6.00 -9.70 -9.17
C TRP A 2 4.88 -9.02 -9.97
N ARG A 3 3.65 -9.51 -9.82
CA ARG A 3 2.43 -8.90 -10.35
C ARG A 3 1.44 -8.73 -9.20
N ILE A 4 1.19 -7.49 -8.79
CA ILE A 4 0.23 -7.15 -7.73
C ILE A 4 -0.94 -6.47 -8.42
N GLY A 5 -2.08 -7.14 -8.48
CA GLY A 5 -3.24 -6.67 -9.23
C GLY A 5 -4.27 -5.96 -8.36
N THR A 6 -4.74 -4.80 -8.81
CA THR A 6 -5.88 -4.05 -8.25
C THR A 6 -6.99 -3.97 -9.30
N MET A 7 -7.83 -5.01 -9.36
CA MET A 7 -8.83 -5.19 -10.43
C MET A 7 -10.22 -5.48 -9.88
N GLY A 8 -11.26 -5.04 -10.59
CA GLY A 8 -12.66 -5.35 -10.28
C GLY A 8 -13.04 -5.00 -8.84
N TYR A 9 -13.69 -5.93 -8.14
CA TYR A 9 -14.11 -5.77 -6.74
C TYR A 9 -12.97 -5.42 -5.77
N ASN A 10 -11.74 -5.86 -6.09
CA ASN A 10 -10.56 -5.60 -5.27
C ASN A 10 -9.89 -4.25 -5.56
N ALA A 11 -10.40 -3.47 -6.53
CA ALA A 11 -9.95 -2.10 -6.80
C ALA A 11 -10.51 -1.12 -5.74
N ARG A 12 -10.21 -1.40 -4.46
CA ARG A 12 -10.68 -0.66 -3.29
C ARG A 12 -9.52 -0.29 -2.38
N LYS A 13 -9.66 0.84 -1.70
CA LYS A 13 -8.66 1.39 -0.78
C LYS A 13 -8.23 0.37 0.27
N ASP A 14 -9.15 -0.32 0.92
CA ASP A 14 -8.81 -1.30 1.98
C ASP A 14 -7.92 -2.44 1.48
N CYS A 15 -8.17 -2.93 0.26
CA CYS A 15 -7.38 -3.99 -0.36
C CYS A 15 -5.94 -3.52 -0.65
N VAL A 16 -5.79 -2.29 -1.13
CA VAL A 16 -4.48 -1.67 -1.36
C VAL A 16 -3.74 -1.50 -0.03
N MET A 17 -4.39 -0.93 0.99
CA MET A 17 -3.78 -0.69 2.30
C MET A 17 -3.34 -2.00 2.98
N THR A 18 -4.17 -3.03 2.92
CA THR A 18 -3.87 -4.36 3.47
C THR A 18 -2.69 -5.02 2.73
N THR A 19 -2.63 -4.88 1.41
CA THR A 19 -1.57 -5.48 0.59
C THR A 19 -0.23 -4.81 0.88
N LEU A 20 -0.19 -3.48 0.99
CA LEU A 20 1.03 -2.73 1.31
C LEU A 20 1.56 -3.07 2.70
N SER A 21 0.70 -3.12 3.73
CA SER A 21 1.11 -3.45 5.09
C SER A 21 1.60 -4.90 5.21
N ALA A 22 0.93 -5.84 4.56
CA ALA A 22 1.35 -7.24 4.53
C ALA A 22 2.70 -7.40 3.81
N LEU A 23 2.91 -6.71 2.68
CA LEU A 23 4.16 -6.78 1.93
C LEU A 23 5.33 -6.20 2.72
N GLU A 24 5.17 -5.03 3.35
CA GLU A 24 6.20 -4.42 4.22
C GLU A 24 6.55 -5.36 5.39
N SER A 25 5.54 -5.99 5.99
CA SER A 25 5.73 -6.97 7.07
C SER A 25 6.57 -8.18 6.62
N VAL A 26 6.28 -8.74 5.44
CA VAL A 26 7.03 -9.86 4.87
C VAL A 26 8.45 -9.45 4.49
N LEU A 27 8.64 -8.27 3.90
CA LEU A 27 9.97 -7.74 3.57
C LEU A 27 10.83 -7.55 4.81
N ASN A 28 10.27 -6.96 5.87
CA ASN A 28 10.94 -6.81 7.16
C ASN A 28 11.27 -8.16 7.79
N HIS A 29 10.37 -9.13 7.69
CA HIS A 29 10.62 -10.50 8.15
C HIS A 29 11.81 -11.14 7.40
N LEU A 30 11.92 -10.90 6.09
CA LEU A 30 13.04 -11.35 5.25
C LEU A 30 14.31 -10.50 5.38
N LYS A 31 14.37 -9.59 6.36
CA LYS A 31 15.51 -8.69 6.63
C LYS A 31 15.83 -7.71 5.49
N PHE A 32 14.86 -7.44 4.62
CA PHE A 32 14.95 -6.33 3.68
C PHE A 32 14.72 -5.02 4.43
N ALA A 33 15.63 -4.06 4.28
CA ALA A 33 15.52 -2.77 4.96
C ALA A 33 14.39 -1.94 4.34
N THR A 34 13.36 -1.66 5.14
CA THR A 34 12.30 -0.70 4.79
C THR A 34 12.34 0.50 5.74
N THR A 35 11.87 1.66 5.28
CA THR A 35 11.56 2.78 6.18
C THR A 35 10.17 2.55 6.74
N GLN A 36 10.08 2.29 8.04
CA GLN A 36 8.85 1.89 8.70
C GLN A 36 7.70 2.86 8.39
N GLY A 37 6.61 2.33 7.83
CA GLY A 37 5.38 3.08 7.56
C GLY A 37 5.42 4.04 6.37
N ALA A 38 6.57 4.20 5.69
CA ALA A 38 6.69 5.11 4.55
C ALA A 38 5.74 4.73 3.39
N ALA A 39 5.56 3.43 3.14
CA ALA A 39 4.67 2.93 2.10
C ALA A 39 3.19 3.28 2.38
N LEU A 40 2.75 3.10 3.63
CA LEU A 40 1.39 3.44 4.04
C LEU A 40 1.16 4.94 4.07
N GLN A 41 2.13 5.73 4.54
CA GLN A 41 2.02 7.19 4.55
C GLN A 41 1.85 7.72 3.13
N ALA A 42 2.68 7.28 2.18
CA ALA A 42 2.57 7.70 0.78
C ALA A 42 1.21 7.32 0.17
N ALA A 43 0.67 6.15 0.51
CA ALA A 43 -0.67 5.76 0.06
C ALA A 43 -1.77 6.63 0.70
N TRP A 44 -1.66 6.94 1.99
CA TRP A 44 -2.57 7.86 2.68
C TRP A 44 -2.55 9.26 2.09
N ASP A 45 -1.37 9.79 1.79
CA ASP A 45 -1.20 11.11 1.18
C ASP A 45 -1.84 11.14 -0.21
N HIS A 46 -1.67 10.09 -1.00
CA HIS A 46 -2.32 9.96 -2.30
C HIS A 46 -3.86 10.01 -2.16
N TYR A 47 -4.44 9.18 -1.29
CA TYR A 47 -5.89 9.20 -1.06
C TYR A 47 -6.39 10.52 -0.44
N GLY A 48 -5.61 11.14 0.44
CA GLY A 48 -5.96 12.41 1.09
C GLY A 48 -5.84 13.61 0.16
N SER A 49 -4.97 13.55 -0.86
CA SER A 49 -4.86 14.57 -1.91
C SER A 49 -6.00 14.48 -2.93
N GLY A 50 -6.46 13.27 -3.26
CA GLY A 50 -7.61 13.05 -4.15
C GLY A 50 -8.94 13.54 -3.57
N MET A 51 -9.13 13.43 -2.24
CA MET A 51 -10.34 13.90 -1.56
C MET A 51 -10.48 15.43 -1.47
N ARG A 52 -9.46 16.22 -1.82
CA ARG A 52 -9.56 17.70 -1.80
C ARG A 52 -10.01 18.29 -3.13
N HIS A 53 -10.24 17.46 -4.14
CA HIS A 53 -10.58 17.89 -5.50
C HIS A 53 -11.99 17.48 -5.96
N GLU A 54 -12.84 17.01 -5.04
CA GLU A 54 -14.26 16.74 -5.25
C GLU A 54 -15.14 17.73 -4.47
#